data_AF-A0AAW8XT33-F1
#
_entry.id   AF-A0AAW8XT33-F1
#
_cell.length_a   1.000
_cell.length_b   1.000
_cell.length_c   1.000
_cell.angle_alpha   90.00
_cell.angle_beta   90.00
_cell.angle_gamma   90.00
#
_symmetry.space_group_name_H-M   'P 1'
#
loop_
_entity.id
_entity.type
_entity.pdbx_description
1 polymer ?
#
loop_
_entity_poly.entity_id
_entity_poly.type
_entity_poly.pdbx_seq_one_letter_code
_entity_poly.pdbx_strand_id
1 'polypeptide(L)' 'MAKRTTICIDRLIHDFQLCQHFGYPCRFTVGRNTGYGPSVVAALEKRGYTLVKVRKSCFEITGVQGGPAKTS' A
#
# COMPACT_ATOMS: atom_id res chain seq x y z
N MET A 1 5.68 16.88 -11.91
CA MET A 1 5.53 16.36 -10.52
C MET A 1 5.16 14.87 -10.44
N ALA A 2 5.41 14.03 -11.47
CA ALA A 2 5.03 12.61 -11.45
C ALA A 2 6.10 11.65 -10.85
N LYS A 3 7.39 11.96 -11.01
CA LYS A 3 8.52 11.09 -10.60
C LYS A 3 8.55 10.74 -9.11
N ARG A 4 8.14 11.66 -8.23
CA ARG A 4 8.25 11.48 -6.77
C ARG A 4 7.20 10.49 -6.24
N THR A 5 6.00 10.53 -6.81
CA THR A 5 4.89 9.64 -6.45
C THR A 5 5.19 8.19 -6.82
N THR A 6 5.81 7.95 -7.98
CA THR A 6 6.17 6.60 -8.43
C THR A 6 7.16 5.93 -7.47
N ILE A 7 8.22 6.64 -7.05
CA ILE A 7 9.22 6.13 -6.11
C ILE A 7 8.59 5.76 -4.75
N CYS A 8 7.63 6.56 -4.27
CA CYS A 8 6.94 6.27 -3.02
C CYS A 8 6.06 5.00 -3.11
N ILE A 9 5.43 4.75 -4.26
CA ILE A 9 4.59 3.57 -4.49
C ILE A 9 5.45 2.30 -4.56
N ASP A 10 6.54 2.31 -5.33
CA ASP A 10 7.38 1.11 -5.50
C ASP A 10 8.04 0.69 -4.18
N ARG A 11 8.42 1.66 -3.33
CA ARG A 11 8.86 1.37 -1.95
C ARG A 11 7.76 0.69 -1.13
N LEU A 12 6.54 1.21 -1.20
CA LEU A 12 5.42 0.67 -0.43
C LEU A 12 5.05 -0.75 -0.85
N ILE A 13 5.17 -1.06 -2.14
CA ILE A 13 4.97 -2.41 -2.69
C ILE A 13 6.06 -3.35 -2.18
N HIS A 14 7.31 -2.92 -2.17
CA HIS A 14 8.42 -3.70 -1.62
C HIS A 14 8.24 -3.97 -0.12
N ASP A 15 7.87 -2.96 0.67
CA ASP A 15 7.51 -3.12 2.07
C ASP A 15 6.36 -4.12 2.25
N PHE A 16 5.32 -4.05 1.42
CA PHE A 16 4.22 -5.02 1.45
C PHE A 16 4.69 -6.46 1.19
N GLN A 17 5.58 -6.67 0.22
CA GLN A 17 6.15 -7.99 -0.07
C GLN A 17 6.94 -8.53 1.14
N LEU A 18 7.72 -7.69 1.81
CA LEU A 18 8.44 -8.06 3.03
C LEU A 18 7.47 -8.38 4.17
N CYS A 19 6.46 -7.54 4.39
CA CYS A 19 5.42 -7.78 5.39
C CYS A 19 4.70 -9.11 5.15
N GLN A 20 4.38 -9.46 3.89
CA GLN A 20 3.78 -10.74 3.53
C GLN A 20 4.71 -11.93 3.80
N HIS A 21 6.01 -11.76 3.58
CA HIS A 21 7.02 -12.79 3.86
C HIS A 21 7.15 -13.08 5.36
N PHE A 22 7.12 -12.03 6.19
CA PHE A 22 7.26 -12.16 7.64
C PHE A 22 5.93 -12.33 8.40
N GLY A 23 4.79 -12.25 7.70
CA GLY A 23 3.46 -12.37 8.31
C GLY A 23 3.00 -11.14 9.11
N TYR A 24 3.56 -9.96 8.83
CA TYR A 24 3.18 -8.71 9.49
C TYR A 24 2.14 -7.92 8.67
N PRO A 25 1.25 -7.15 9.33
CA PRO A 25 0.35 -6.23 8.63
C PRO A 25 1.14 -5.05 8.05
N CYS A 26 0.92 -4.74 6.77
CA CYS A 26 1.57 -3.63 6.09
C CYS A 26 0.71 -2.37 6.14
N ARG A 27 1.09 -1.42 7.00
CA ARG A 27 0.34 -0.18 7.23
C ARG A 27 1.13 1.06 6.79
N PHE A 28 0.42 2.04 6.25
CA PHE A 28 0.98 3.34 5.92
C PHE A 28 -0.02 4.46 6.19
N THR A 29 0.50 5.66 6.45
CA THR A 29 -0.33 6.84 6.71
C THR A 29 -0.18 7.84 5.58
N VAL A 30 -1.30 8.33 5.04
CA VAL A 30 -1.31 9.45 4.09
C VAL A 30 -1.42 10.78 4.84
N GLY A 31 -0.71 11.80 4.38
CA GLY A 31 -0.70 13.10 5.05
C GLY A 31 0.41 14.01 4.57
N ARG A 32 0.30 15.29 4.95
CA ARG A 32 1.22 16.35 4.49
C ARG A 32 2.69 16.07 4.85
N ASN A 33 2.94 15.36 5.95
CA ASN A 33 4.29 15.08 6.46
C ASN A 33 4.72 13.62 6.33
N THR A 34 3.88 12.74 5.75
CA THR A 34 4.18 11.31 5.69
C THR A 34 4.88 10.90 4.39
N GLY A 35 5.01 11.81 3.43
CA GLY A 35 5.52 11.50 2.09
C GLY A 35 4.52 10.76 1.20
N TYR A 36 3.36 10.34 1.74
CA TYR A 36 2.30 9.67 0.99
C TYR A 36 1.09 10.60 0.84
N GLY A 37 0.80 10.96 -0.41
CA GLY A 37 -0.41 11.69 -0.77
C GLY A 37 -1.62 10.75 -0.96
N PRO A 38 -2.85 11.29 -0.97
CA PRO A 38 -4.05 10.51 -1.29
C PRO A 38 -3.98 9.85 -2.68
N SER A 39 -3.18 10.39 -3.60
CA SER A 39 -2.90 9.80 -4.92
C SER A 39 -2.21 8.43 -4.85
N VAL A 40 -1.52 8.11 -3.75
CA VAL A 40 -0.87 6.79 -3.56
C VAL A 40 -1.92 5.69 -3.39
N VAL A 41 -3.01 5.97 -2.68
CA VAL A 41 -4.13 5.04 -2.48
C VAL A 41 -4.76 4.69 -3.83
N ALA A 42 -5.17 5.72 -4.58
CA ALA A 42 -5.77 5.52 -5.91
C ALA A 42 -4.82 4.81 -6.89
N ALA A 43 -3.52 5.07 -6.81
CA ALA A 43 -2.53 4.41 -7.65
C ALA A 43 -2.33 2.92 -7.29
N LEU A 44 -2.38 2.58 -6.00
CA LEU A 44 -2.32 1.20 -5.52
C LEU A 44 -3.59 0.43 -5.89
N GLU A 45 -4.77 1.02 -5.70
CA GLU A 45 -6.04 0.42 -6.14
C GLU A 45 -6.05 0.17 -7.66
N LYS A 46 -5.57 1.14 -8.45
CA LYS A 46 -5.42 0.98 -9.91
C LYS A 46 -4.42 -0.11 -10.31
N ARG A 47 -3.42 -0.39 -9.47
CA ARG A 47 -2.47 -1.50 -9.63
C ARG A 47 -3.01 -2.84 -9.10
N GLY A 48 -4.26 -2.87 -8.62
CA GLY A 48 -4.92 -4.08 -8.11
C GLY A 48 -4.63 -4.39 -6.65
N TYR A 49 -4.11 -3.46 -5.85
CA TYR A 49 -3.93 -3.69 -4.41
C TYR A 49 -5.22 -3.42 -3.64
N THR A 50 -5.54 -4.30 -2.69
CA THR A 50 -6.66 -4.11 -1.77
C THR A 50 -6.16 -3.36 -0.54
N LEU A 51 -6.83 -2.25 -0.26
CA LEU A 51 -6.51 -1.34 0.84
C LEU A 51 -7.71 -1.22 1.77
N VAL A 52 -7.48 -1.36 3.07
CA VAL A 52 -8.48 -1.10 4.10
C VAL A 52 -8.07 0.11 4.92
N LYS A 53 -9.04 0.98 5.20
CA LYS A 53 -8.82 2.16 6.02
C LYS A 53 -8.93 1.76 7.50
N VAL A 54 -7.81 1.77 8.21
CA VAL A 54 -7.75 1.33 9.62
C VAL A 54 -8.18 2.45 10.57
N ARG A 55 -7.67 3.68 10.36
CA ARG A 55 -7.99 4.86 11.18
C ARG A 55 -7.67 6.15 10.45
N LYS A 56 -8.52 7.19 10.52
CA LYS A 56 -8.29 8.56 9.97
C LYS A 56 -7.58 8.61 8.61
N SER A 57 -6.26 8.59 8.59
CA SER A 57 -5.42 8.65 7.39
C SER A 57 -4.46 7.45 7.25
N CYS A 58 -4.63 6.42 8.06
CA CYS A 58 -3.88 5.16 8.07
C CYS A 58 -4.64 4.09 7.29
N PHE A 59 -3.92 3.48 6.35
CA PHE A 59 -4.38 2.43 5.45
C PHE A 59 -3.51 1.19 5.65
N GLU A 60 -4.11 0.03 5.49
CA GLU A 60 -3.43 -1.26 5.49
C GLU A 60 -3.62 -1.91 4.13
N ILE A 61 -2.53 -2.44 3.57
CA ILE A 61 -2.59 -3.27 2.36
C ILE A 61 -2.90 -4.69 2.82
N THR A 62 -4.06 -5.21 2.41
CA THR A 62 -4.54 -6.54 2.82
C THR A 62 -4.31 -7.60 1.76
N GLY A 63 -4.07 -7.20 0.51
CA GLY A 63 -3.86 -8.15 -0.58
C GLY A 63 -3.64 -7.49 -1.93
N VAL A 64 -3.47 -8.34 -2.94
CA VAL A 64 -3.52 -7.97 -4.35
C VAL A 64 -4.72 -8.69 -4.93
N GLN A 65 -5.69 -7.94 -5.42
CA GLN A 65 -6.83 -8.40 -6.20
C GLN A 65 -6.28 -8.96 -7.53
N GLY A 66 -5.83 -10.22 -7.50
CA GLY A 66 -5.17 -10.92 -8.61
C GLY A 66 -3.90 -11.70 -8.25
N GLY A 67 -3.38 -11.58 -7.02
CA GLY A 67 -2.35 -12.48 -6.49
C GLY A 67 -3.00 -13.70 -5.83
N PRO A 68 -2.32 -14.87 -5.77
CA PRO A 68 -2.94 -16.09 -5.27
C PRO A 68 -3.53 -15.83 -3.90
N ALA A 69 -4.85 -16.04 -3.78
CA ALA A 69 -5.50 -16.21 -2.51
C ALA A 69 -4.63 -17.21 -1.73
N LYS A 70 -4.15 -16.81 -0.54
CA LYS A 70 -3.57 -17.79 0.38
C LYS A 70 -4.69 -18.77 0.71
N THR A 71 -4.75 -19.87 -0.05
CA THR A 71 -5.46 -21.09 0.32
C THR A 71 -4.81 -21.57 1.60
N SER A 72 -5.48 -21.35 2.72
CA SER A 72 -5.31 -22.20 3.91
C SER A 72 -6.21 -23.42 3.77
#